data_AF-A0A3D1LFJ8-F1
#
_entry.id   AF-A0A3D1LFJ8-F1
#
_cell.length_a   1.000
_cell.length_b   1.000
_cell.length_c   1.000
_cell.angle_alpha   90.00
_cell.angle_beta   90.00
_cell.angle_gamma   90.00
#
_symmetry.space_group_name_H-M   'P 1'
#
loop_
_entity.id
_entity.type
_entity.pdbx_description
1 polymer ?
#
loop_
_entity_poly.entity_id
_entity_poly.type
_entity_poly.pdbx_seq_one_letter_code
_entity_poly.pdbx_strand_id
1 'polypeptide(L)'
;MRYENEKAPVGAGTPARAAGNGLETLYPMKDYNTILRKTPSISDLLHSGAGNGTTLRELVALTGMNERVVRLKIQQERKDGKLILSNNRDGYFLPECPEDVRRFARSMSRRAAEIAGVARAAETALADMTGQECLEGWT
;
A
#
# COMPACT_ATOMS: atom_id res chain seq x y z
N MET A 1 62.19 22.50 -31.20
CA MET A 1 61.96 21.19 -31.85
C MET A 1 60.46 21.03 -32.00
N ARG A 2 59.93 21.13 -33.23
CA ARG A 2 59.51 20.02 -34.12
C ARG A 2 58.27 19.29 -33.56
N TYR A 3 57.06 19.59 -34.08
CA TYR A 3 56.29 18.78 -35.07
C TYR A 3 55.51 17.65 -34.34
N GLU A 4 54.21 17.33 -34.53
CA GLU A 4 53.22 17.48 -35.60
C GLU A 4 51.83 17.10 -35.06
N ASN A 5 50.80 17.27 -35.90
CA ASN A 5 49.39 16.93 -35.72
C ASN A 5 49.09 15.41 -35.66
N GLU A 6 47.78 15.08 -35.58
CA GLU A 6 47.11 13.84 -36.02
C GLU A 6 47.08 12.65 -35.00
N LYS A 7 46.00 11.90 -34.76
CA LYS A 7 44.64 11.72 -35.31
C LYS A 7 43.70 11.21 -34.21
N ALA A 8 42.41 11.50 -34.33
CA ALA A 8 41.38 10.60 -33.83
C ALA A 8 41.23 9.40 -34.79
N PRO A 9 41.18 8.15 -34.30
CA PRO A 9 40.55 7.07 -35.04
C PRO A 9 39.08 6.93 -34.61
N VAL A 10 38.19 7.22 -35.55
CA VAL A 10 36.85 6.63 -35.63
C VAL A 10 37.04 5.13 -35.85
N GLY A 11 36.38 4.30 -35.04
CA GLY A 11 36.37 2.85 -35.22
C GLY A 11 35.43 2.18 -34.23
N ALA A 12 34.26 1.78 -34.73
CA ALA A 12 33.16 1.19 -34.00
C ALA A 12 33.58 -0.01 -33.13
N GLY A 13 33.21 0.05 -31.85
CA GLY A 13 33.15 -1.09 -30.96
C GLY A 13 31.92 -0.93 -30.08
N THR A 14 30.80 -1.51 -30.50
CA THR A 14 29.60 -1.68 -29.68
C THR A 14 30.00 -2.19 -28.29
N PRO A 15 29.75 -1.48 -27.18
CA PRO A 15 29.68 -2.18 -25.91
C PRO A 15 28.41 -3.02 -25.98
N ALA A 16 28.61 -4.33 -26.04
CA ALA A 16 27.58 -5.33 -25.84
C ALA A 16 26.68 -4.90 -24.69
N ARG A 17 25.36 -5.03 -24.87
CA ARG A 17 24.36 -4.90 -23.81
C ARG A 17 24.91 -5.58 -22.56
N ALA A 18 25.25 -4.79 -21.54
CA ALA A 18 25.35 -5.32 -20.21
C ALA A 18 23.98 -5.89 -19.91
N ALA A 19 23.90 -7.22 -19.83
CA ALA A 19 22.77 -7.87 -19.18
C ALA A 19 22.74 -7.28 -17.79
N GLY A 20 21.81 -6.35 -17.56
CA GLY A 20 21.53 -5.83 -16.24
C GLY A 20 21.14 -7.04 -15.42
N ASN A 21 22.10 -7.56 -14.67
CA ASN A 21 21.84 -8.35 -13.49
C ASN A 21 20.95 -7.45 -12.63
N GLY A 22 19.65 -7.75 -12.64
CA GLY A 22 18.68 -7.02 -11.84
C GLY A 22 19.30 -6.88 -10.45
N LEU A 23 19.48 -5.64 -10.02
CA LEU A 23 19.79 -5.37 -8.63
C LEU A 23 18.66 -6.04 -7.85
N GLU A 24 18.96 -7.19 -7.25
CA GLU A 24 18.15 -7.71 -6.17
C GLU A 24 18.11 -6.57 -5.16
N THR A 25 16.97 -5.88 -5.10
CA THR A 25 16.65 -5.06 -3.96
C THR A 25 16.48 -6.01 -2.79
N LEU A 26 17.60 -6.43 -2.20
CA LEU A 26 17.70 -6.97 -0.86
C LEU A 26 17.39 -5.81 0.11
N TYR A 27 16.22 -5.20 -0.02
CA TYR A 27 15.58 -4.67 1.17
C TYR A 27 15.40 -5.90 2.05
N PRO A 28 15.93 -5.92 3.29
CA PRO A 28 15.54 -6.94 4.23
C PRO A 28 14.05 -6.73 4.46
N MET A 29 13.21 -7.50 3.76
CA MET A 29 11.87 -7.74 4.24
C MET A 29 12.14 -8.46 5.56
N LYS A 30 12.07 -7.72 6.67
CA LYS A 30 12.15 -8.34 7.99
C LYS A 30 11.04 -9.36 8.00
N ASP A 31 11.38 -10.63 7.85
CA ASP A 31 10.50 -11.72 8.16
C ASP A 31 10.20 -11.58 9.65
N TYR A 32 9.10 -10.90 9.98
CA TYR A 32 8.56 -10.81 11.35
C TYR A 32 8.00 -12.15 11.83
N ASN A 33 8.30 -13.23 11.11
CA ASN A 33 8.05 -14.60 11.49
C ASN A 33 9.17 -15.08 12.44
N THR A 34 9.57 -14.25 13.41
CA THR A 34 10.38 -14.76 14.51
C THR A 34 9.42 -15.46 15.48
N ILE A 35 9.61 -16.77 15.55
CA ILE A 35 9.11 -17.71 16.55
C ILE A 35 7.77 -18.38 16.19
N LEU A 36 7.90 -19.67 15.91
CA LEU A 36 6.93 -20.76 15.95
C LEU A 36 6.28 -20.91 17.36
N ARG A 37 5.82 -19.80 17.94
CA ARG A 37 4.75 -19.76 18.95
C ARG A 37 3.58 -19.28 18.13
N LYS A 38 2.47 -20.02 18.11
CA LYS A 38 1.26 -19.63 17.38
C LYS A 38 0.89 -18.20 17.78
N THR A 39 1.31 -17.20 17.00
CA THR A 39 1.02 -15.80 17.30
C THR A 39 -0.50 -15.72 17.35
N PRO A 40 -1.09 -15.27 18.46
CA PRO A 40 -2.54 -15.23 18.58
C PRO A 40 -3.11 -14.49 17.37
N SER A 41 -4.20 -15.00 16.80
CA SER A 41 -4.87 -14.26 15.74
C SER A 41 -5.36 -12.95 16.34
N ILE A 42 -5.39 -11.87 15.56
CA ILE A 42 -5.91 -10.60 16.06
C ILE A 42 -7.38 -10.80 16.43
N SER A 43 -8.14 -11.59 15.67
CA SER A 43 -9.53 -11.89 15.99
C SER A 43 -9.74 -12.52 17.39
N ASP A 44 -8.79 -13.32 17.89
CA ASP A 44 -8.88 -13.93 19.23
C ASP A 44 -8.68 -12.90 20.35
N LEU A 45 -8.12 -11.73 20.05
CA LEU A 45 -7.85 -10.64 20.99
C LEU A 45 -8.97 -9.61 21.04
N LEU A 46 -9.96 -9.70 20.15
CA LEU A 46 -11.02 -8.71 20.02
C LEU A 46 -12.29 -9.16 20.74
N HIS A 47 -12.99 -8.17 21.29
CA HIS A 47 -14.32 -8.37 21.87
C HIS A 47 -15.43 -8.14 20.85
N SER A 48 -16.59 -8.73 21.10
CA SER A 48 -17.80 -8.47 20.33
C SER A 48 -18.42 -7.12 20.71
N GLY A 49 -18.96 -6.45 19.70
CA GLY A 49 -19.70 -5.20 19.84
C GLY A 49 -18.78 -3.97 19.83
N ALA A 50 -19.27 -2.88 19.25
CA ALA A 50 -18.50 -1.64 19.13
C ALA A 50 -18.12 -1.03 20.49
N GLY A 51 -18.95 -1.21 21.52
CA GLY A 51 -18.68 -0.66 22.86
C GLY A 51 -17.45 -1.24 23.55
N ASN A 52 -16.99 -2.42 23.13
CA ASN A 52 -15.81 -3.11 23.67
C ASN A 52 -14.63 -3.10 22.69
N GLY A 53 -14.60 -2.13 21.77
CA GLY A 53 -13.56 -2.05 20.76
C GLY A 53 -12.16 -1.93 21.37
N THR A 54 -11.21 -2.63 20.77
CA THR A 54 -9.81 -2.64 21.15
C THR A 54 -9.05 -1.63 20.29
N THR A 55 -8.30 -0.74 20.93
CA THR A 55 -7.52 0.27 20.20
C THR A 55 -6.27 -0.34 19.56
N LEU A 56 -5.70 0.35 18.56
CA LEU A 56 -4.44 -0.12 17.95
C LEU A 56 -3.30 -0.20 18.97
N ARG A 57 -3.25 0.76 19.91
CA ARG A 57 -2.21 0.81 20.95
C ARG A 57 -2.32 -0.38 21.90
N GLU A 58 -3.53 -0.77 22.27
CA GLU A 58 -3.80 -1.99 23.05
C GLU A 58 -3.38 -3.24 22.27
N LEU A 59 -3.74 -3.35 20.99
CA LEU A 59 -3.33 -4.50 20.17
C LEU A 59 -1.80 -4.61 20.06
N VAL A 60 -1.09 -3.49 19.93
CA VAL A 60 0.39 -3.46 19.97
C VAL A 60 0.92 -3.96 21.32
N ALA A 61 0.33 -3.51 22.43
CA ALA A 61 0.74 -3.93 23.76
C ALA A 61 0.48 -5.44 24.00
N LEU A 62 -0.68 -5.95 23.56
CA LEU A 62 -1.08 -7.35 23.72
C LEU A 62 -0.25 -8.30 22.85
N THR A 63 0.12 -7.88 21.65
CA THR A 63 0.84 -8.72 20.69
C THR A 63 2.36 -8.57 20.76
N GLY A 64 2.87 -7.48 21.33
CA GLY A 64 4.29 -7.09 21.25
C GLY A 64 4.74 -6.71 19.83
N MET A 65 3.82 -6.63 18.86
CA MET A 65 4.11 -6.29 17.47
C MET A 65 4.08 -4.78 17.27
N ASN A 66 4.84 -4.27 16.31
CA ASN A 66 4.68 -2.86 15.92
C ASN A 66 3.33 -2.62 15.19
N GLU A 67 2.89 -1.37 15.15
CA GLU A 67 1.62 -0.96 14.55
C GLU A 67 1.43 -1.41 13.10
N ARG A 68 2.50 -1.37 12.29
CA ARG A 68 2.46 -1.76 10.88
C ARG A 68 2.14 -3.24 10.72
N VAL A 69 2.77 -4.10 11.53
CA VAL A 69 2.54 -5.54 11.52
C VAL A 69 1.12 -5.88 12.00
N VAL A 70 0.64 -5.21 13.06
CA VAL A 70 -0.74 -5.38 13.54
C VAL A 70 -1.75 -5.06 12.44
N ARG A 71 -1.61 -3.90 11.78
CA ARG A 71 -2.49 -3.51 10.67
C ARG A 71 -2.45 -4.49 9.51
N LEU A 72 -1.26 -4.99 9.16
CA LEU A 72 -1.11 -5.98 8.10
C LEU A 72 -1.83 -7.28 8.44
N LYS A 73 -1.69 -7.76 9.69
CA LYS A 73 -2.33 -8.99 10.16
C LYS A 73 -3.86 -8.85 10.19
N ILE A 74 -4.39 -7.71 10.61
CA ILE A 74 -5.84 -7.40 10.53
C ILE A 74 -6.33 -7.48 9.09
N GLN A 75 -5.59 -6.90 8.14
CA GLN A 75 -5.98 -6.94 6.73
C GLN A 75 -5.90 -8.35 6.14
N GLN A 76 -4.89 -9.12 6.53
CA GLN A 76 -4.78 -10.52 6.14
C GLN A 76 -5.97 -11.33 6.65
N GLU A 77 -6.28 -11.23 7.95
CA GLU A 77 -7.40 -11.94 8.55
C GLU A 77 -8.75 -11.53 7.91
N ARG A 78 -8.93 -10.25 7.57
CA ARG A 78 -10.11 -9.79 6.80
C ARG A 78 -10.21 -10.44 5.42
N LYS A 79 -9.10 -10.55 4.70
CA LYS A 79 -9.05 -11.23 3.39
C LYS A 79 -9.30 -12.73 3.52
N ASP A 80 -8.91 -13.33 4.63
CA ASP A 80 -9.17 -14.73 4.97
C ASP A 80 -10.62 -14.96 5.47
N GLY A 81 -11.47 -13.92 5.47
CA GLY A 81 -12.89 -14.01 5.81
C GLY A 81 -13.23 -13.76 7.27
N LYS A 82 -12.27 -13.33 8.11
CA LYS A 82 -12.56 -12.92 9.49
C LYS A 82 -13.23 -11.55 9.51
N LEU A 83 -14.43 -11.47 10.10
CA LEU A 83 -15.18 -10.21 10.25
C LEU A 83 -14.61 -9.35 11.38
N ILE A 84 -13.45 -8.75 11.14
CA ILE A 84 -12.87 -7.73 12.02
C ILE A 84 -13.41 -6.37 11.59
N LEU A 85 -14.29 -5.77 12.36
CA LEU A 85 -14.84 -4.44 12.09
C LEU A 85 -13.93 -3.36 12.68
N SER A 86 -14.06 -2.14 12.16
CA SER A 86 -13.33 -1.00 12.70
C SER A 86 -14.15 0.27 12.64
N ASN A 87 -14.08 1.10 13.68
CA ASN A 87 -14.65 2.44 13.70
C ASN A 87 -13.60 3.45 14.22
N ASN A 88 -13.86 4.75 14.06
CA ASN A 88 -12.91 5.79 14.48
C ASN A 88 -12.94 6.07 15.99
N ARG A 89 -13.94 5.55 16.73
CA ARG A 89 -14.20 5.90 18.13
C ARG A 89 -13.66 4.85 19.09
N ASP A 90 -14.01 3.59 18.84
CA ASP A 90 -13.80 2.45 19.72
C ASP A 90 -12.67 1.53 19.21
N GLY A 91 -12.23 1.66 17.94
CA GLY A 91 -11.13 0.87 17.39
C GLY A 91 -11.62 -0.37 16.64
N TYR A 92 -11.04 -1.53 16.93
CA TYR A 92 -11.31 -2.81 16.26
C TYR A 92 -12.19 -3.72 17.12
N PHE A 93 -13.14 -4.42 16.52
CA PHE A 93 -14.07 -5.29 17.26
C PHE A 93 -14.66 -6.38 16.35
N LEU A 94 -15.26 -7.41 16.95
CA LEU A 94 -16.04 -8.42 16.25
C LEU A 94 -17.52 -7.99 16.20
N PRO A 95 -18.27 -8.31 15.14
CA PRO A 95 -19.70 -7.99 15.06
C PRO A 95 -20.45 -8.69 16.19
N GLU A 96 -21.33 -7.97 16.86
CA GLU A 96 -22.30 -8.55 17.80
C GLU A 96 -23.64 -8.77 17.09
N CYS A 97 -23.98 -7.91 16.14
CA CYS A 97 -25.22 -7.98 15.37
C CYS A 97 -24.99 -7.75 13.86
N PRO A 98 -25.93 -8.20 12.99
CA PRO A 98 -25.86 -7.94 11.55
C PRO A 98 -25.80 -6.44 11.19
N GLU A 99 -26.37 -5.58 12.02
CA GLU A 99 -26.35 -4.13 11.87
C GLU A 99 -24.93 -3.56 11.91
N ASP A 100 -24.04 -4.14 12.73
CA ASP A 100 -22.62 -3.75 12.78
C ASP A 100 -21.94 -3.97 11.43
N VAL A 101 -22.18 -5.15 10.85
CA VAL A 101 -21.63 -5.53 9.55
C VAL A 101 -22.19 -4.62 8.46
N ARG A 102 -23.50 -4.37 8.45
CA ARG A 102 -24.15 -3.47 7.48
C ARG A 102 -23.59 -2.05 7.58
N ARG A 103 -23.41 -1.53 8.80
CA ARG A 103 -22.85 -0.20 9.04
C ARG A 103 -21.41 -0.12 8.53
N PHE A 104 -20.60 -1.12 8.84
CA PHE A 104 -19.21 -1.19 8.38
C PHE A 104 -19.12 -1.27 6.86
N ALA A 105 -19.90 -2.15 6.22
CA ALA A 105 -19.94 -2.29 4.78
C ALA A 105 -20.36 -0.98 4.09
N ARG A 106 -21.41 -0.31 4.58
CA ARG A 106 -21.85 0.99 4.06
C ARG A 106 -20.76 2.06 4.18
N SER A 107 -20.06 2.10 5.32
CA SER A 107 -18.95 3.03 5.52
C SER A 107 -17.80 2.78 4.55
N MET A 108 -17.42 1.51 4.36
CA MET A 108 -16.38 1.10 3.40
C MET A 108 -16.77 1.45 1.96
N SER A 109 -18.00 1.14 1.54
CA SER A 109 -18.49 1.46 0.19
C SER A 109 -18.51 2.96 -0.09
N ARG A 110 -18.92 3.77 0.89
CA ARG A 110 -18.89 5.24 0.76
C ARG A 110 -17.45 5.74 0.57
N ARG A 111 -16.52 5.31 1.41
CA ARG A 111 -15.11 5.70 1.29
C ARG A 111 -14.51 5.27 -0.05
N ALA A 112 -14.83 4.07 -0.51
CA ALA A 112 -14.40 3.59 -1.83
C ALA A 112 -14.93 4.48 -2.97
N ALA A 113 -16.20 4.88 -2.90
CA ALA A 113 -16.80 5.78 -3.88
C ALA A 113 -16.16 7.18 -3.86
N GLU A 114 -15.84 7.71 -2.67
CA GLU A 114 -15.13 8.97 -2.51
C GLU A 114 -13.73 8.91 -3.14
N ILE A 115 -12.95 7.85 -2.85
CA ILE A 115 -11.63 7.62 -3.47
C ILE A 115 -11.73 7.52 -4.99
N ALA A 116 -12.68 6.74 -5.50
CA ALA A 116 -12.91 6.61 -6.94
C ALA A 116 -13.37 7.92 -7.58
N GLY A 117 -14.11 8.76 -6.86
CA GLY A 117 -14.47 10.11 -7.30
C GLY A 117 -13.25 11.00 -7.47
N VAL A 118 -12.35 11.02 -6.47
CA VAL A 118 -11.10 11.78 -6.51
C VAL A 118 -10.19 11.30 -7.65
N ALA A 119 -10.05 9.99 -7.83
CA ALA A 119 -9.25 9.42 -8.92
C ALA A 119 -9.78 9.86 -10.30
N ARG A 120 -11.10 9.77 -10.52
CA ARG A 120 -11.73 10.23 -11.77
C ARG A 120 -11.54 11.72 -12.01
N ALA A 121 -11.66 12.55 -10.97
CA ALA A 121 -11.42 13.98 -11.10
C ALA A 121 -9.97 14.29 -11.52
N ALA A 122 -9.00 13.54 -10.99
CA ALA A 122 -7.59 13.66 -11.39
C ALA A 122 -7.38 13.21 -12.85
N GLU A 123 -8.05 12.14 -13.30
CA GLU A 123 -8.02 11.69 -14.69
C GLU A 123 -8.62 12.72 -15.65
N THR A 124 -9.74 13.36 -15.28
CA THR A 124 -10.34 14.46 -16.07
C THR A 124 -9.39 15.65 -16.15
N ALA A 125 -8.82 16.08 -15.02
CA ALA A 125 -7.86 17.18 -15.01
C ALA A 125 -6.63 16.89 -15.89
N LEU A 126 -6.13 15.65 -15.87
CA LEU A 126 -5.05 15.22 -16.75
C LEU A 126 -5.44 15.32 -18.24
N ALA A 127 -6.66 14.87 -18.59
CA ALA A 127 -7.15 14.96 -19.97
C ALA A 127 -7.24 16.42 -20.45
N ASP A 128 -7.77 17.32 -19.63
CA ASP A 128 -7.87 18.76 -19.95
C ASP A 128 -6.48 19.37 -20.19
N MET A 129 -5.50 19.06 -19.31
CA MET A 129 -4.12 19.53 -19.46
C MET A 129 -3.49 19.05 -20.78
N THR A 130 -3.71 17.79 -21.16
CA THR A 130 -3.17 17.24 -22.42
C THR A 130 -3.94 17.68 -23.68
N GLY A 131 -5.23 18.03 -23.54
CA GLY A 131 -6.06 18.54 -24.64
C GLY A 131 -5.80 20.01 -24.97
N GLN A 132 -5.21 20.77 -24.04
CA GLN A 132 -4.83 22.17 -24.24
C GLN A 132 -3.55 22.36 -25.09
N GLU A 133 -2.79 21.29 -25.38
CA GLU A 133 -1.54 21.39 -26.16
C GLU A 133 -1.73 21.44 -27.70
N CYS A 134 -2.97 21.40 -28.22
CA CYS A 134 -3.23 21.21 -29.67
C CYS A 134 -3.79 22.42 -30.45
N LEU A 135 -3.78 23.66 -29.92
CA LEU A 135 -4.30 24.85 -30.63
C LEU A 135 -3.36 26.06 -30.62
N GLU A 136 -2.04 25.84 -30.69
CA GLU A 136 -1.06 26.91 -30.93
C GLU A 136 -0.30 26.58 -32.23
N GLY A 137 -0.89 26.89 -33.40
CA GLY A 137 -0.10 26.81 -34.63
C GLY A 137 -0.82 26.71 -35.97
N TRP A 138 -1.86 27.49 -36.26
CA TRP A 138 -2.25 27.78 -37.65
C TRP A 138 -2.63 29.27 -37.79
N THR A 139 -1.65 30.08 -38.19
CA THR A 139 -1.83 31.38 -38.87
C THR A 139 -1.78 31.18 -40.37
#